data_AF-A0A260ZY63-F1
#
_entry.id   AF-A0A260ZY63-F1
#
_cell.length_a   1.000
_cell.length_b   1.000
_cell.length_c   1.000
_cell.angle_alpha   90.00
_cell.angle_beta   90.00
_cell.angle_gamma   90.00
#
_symmetry.space_group_name_H-M   'P 1'
#
loop_
_entity.id
_entity.type
_entity.pdbx_description
1 polymer ?
#
loop_
_entity_poly.entity_id
_entity_poly.type
_entity_poly.pdbx_seq_one_letter_code
_entity_poly.pdbx_strand_id
1 'polypeptide(L)'
;MYQLEYNEIRETEAKNYSKFCPFSDDLKDQPHYAVLDKKYVKNFLKYSQNHGKEINGTDKFFGAEDYFSYVLRPLYMEVGCADLPKPCKLEAKVGGIQNLTVKTLCIFGPYMEPADLDRLYGKPGSGCVYGKAENGLCKKAIVLEATEE
;
A
#
# COMPACT_ATOMS: atom_id res chain seq x y z
N MET A 1 10.90 2.51 -4.88
CA MET A 1 10.03 2.26 -3.71
C MET A 1 10.35 3.32 -2.69
N TYR A 2 9.37 4.15 -2.33
CA TYR A 2 9.53 5.14 -1.30
C TYR A 2 9.34 4.54 0.08
N GLN A 3 9.98 5.17 1.07
CA GLN A 3 9.70 4.93 2.47
C GLN A 3 8.32 5.52 2.78
N LEU A 4 7.43 4.70 3.37
CA LEU A 4 6.13 5.15 3.84
C LEU A 4 6.29 5.92 5.15
N GLU A 5 5.66 7.09 5.21
CA GLU A 5 5.59 7.95 6.38
C GLU A 5 4.14 8.07 6.85
N TYR A 6 3.95 8.23 8.16
CA TYR A 6 2.61 8.43 8.71
C TYR A 6 2.05 9.79 8.30
N ASN A 7 0.76 9.85 7.98
CA ASN A 7 0.08 11.08 7.55
C ASN A 7 -1.34 11.18 8.14
N GLU A 8 -1.61 12.30 8.83
CA GLU A 8 -2.89 12.54 9.51
C GLU A 8 -4.08 12.75 8.56
N ILE A 9 -3.82 13.27 7.36
CA ILE A 9 -4.86 13.42 6.32
C ILE A 9 -5.31 12.03 5.88
N ARG A 10 -4.36 11.13 5.61
CA ARG A 10 -4.66 9.72 5.26
C ARG A 10 -5.39 9.00 6.40
N GLU A 11 -5.03 9.27 7.65
CA GLU A 11 -5.74 8.71 8.80
C GLU A 11 -7.19 9.22 8.88
N THR A 12 -7.40 10.51 8.63
CA THR A 12 -8.74 11.11 8.61
C THR A 12 -9.61 10.51 7.51
N GLU A 13 -9.05 10.29 6.31
CA GLU A 13 -9.71 9.55 5.24
C GLU A 13 -10.05 8.12 5.67
N ALA A 14 -9.09 7.40 6.27
CA ALA A 14 -9.31 6.05 6.79
C ALA A 14 -10.45 6.02 7.84
N LYS A 15 -10.52 7.00 8.74
CA LYS A 15 -11.60 7.14 9.73
C LYS A 15 -12.96 7.35 9.10
N ASN A 16 -13.04 7.99 7.94
CA ASN A 16 -14.31 8.18 7.24
C ASN A 16 -14.81 6.86 6.64
N TYR A 17 -13.92 6.08 6.03
CA TYR A 17 -14.28 4.78 5.48
C TYR A 17 -14.50 3.70 6.56
N SER A 18 -13.78 3.76 7.69
CA SER A 18 -13.87 2.75 8.75
C SER A 18 -15.21 2.74 9.50
N LYS A 19 -16.03 3.78 9.33
CA LYS A 19 -17.41 3.86 9.86
C LYS A 19 -18.36 2.84 9.24
N PHE A 20 -18.02 2.28 8.07
CA PHE A 20 -18.88 1.40 7.29
C PHE A 20 -18.35 -0.05 7.26
N CYS A 21 -19.26 -1.01 7.31
CA CYS A 21 -18.97 -2.42 7.03
C CYS A 21 -20.25 -3.10 6.46
N PRO A 22 -20.25 -3.58 5.20
CA PRO A 22 -19.14 -3.55 4.25
C PRO A 22 -18.70 -2.11 3.92
N PHE A 23 -17.46 -1.95 3.46
CA PHE A 23 -16.93 -0.63 3.11
C PHE A 23 -17.70 -0.01 1.94
N SER A 24 -17.70 1.32 1.84
CA SER A 24 -18.29 2.04 0.70
C SER A 24 -17.65 1.59 -0.61
N ASP A 25 -18.43 1.60 -1.70
CA ASP A 25 -17.90 1.33 -3.04
C ASP A 25 -16.80 2.33 -3.43
N ASP A 26 -16.86 3.58 -2.95
CA ASP A 26 -15.83 4.60 -3.21
C ASP A 26 -14.44 4.20 -2.66
N LEU A 27 -14.37 3.27 -1.71
CA LEU A 27 -13.09 2.75 -1.22
C LEU A 27 -12.34 1.97 -2.30
N LYS A 28 -13.04 1.40 -3.29
CA LYS A 28 -12.42 0.67 -4.42
C LYS A 28 -11.51 1.57 -5.25
N ASP A 29 -11.86 2.85 -5.33
CA ASP A 29 -11.07 3.86 -6.04
C ASP A 29 -9.99 4.47 -5.16
N GLN A 30 -9.84 4.03 -3.91
CA GLN A 30 -8.78 4.48 -3.01
C GLN A 30 -7.69 3.41 -2.84
N PRO A 31 -6.41 3.80 -2.80
CA PRO A 31 -5.34 2.88 -2.48
C PRO A 31 -5.39 2.55 -1.00
N HIS A 32 -5.93 1.38 -0.70
CA HIS A 32 -6.21 1.00 0.67
C HIS A 32 -5.63 -0.37 1.01
N TYR A 33 -5.49 -0.61 2.30
CA TYR A 33 -5.13 -1.91 2.84
C TYR A 33 -5.91 -2.14 4.12
N ALA A 34 -6.78 -3.14 4.10
CA ALA A 34 -7.34 -3.65 5.34
C ALA A 34 -6.28 -4.52 6.03
N VAL A 35 -6.05 -4.31 7.31
CA VAL A 35 -4.97 -5.00 8.02
C VAL A 35 -5.42 -6.39 8.42
N LEU A 36 -4.69 -7.40 7.95
CA LEU A 36 -4.92 -8.80 8.34
C LEU A 36 -4.33 -9.09 9.71
N ASP A 37 -4.95 -10.06 10.38
CA ASP A 37 -4.38 -10.70 11.56
C ASP A 37 -2.95 -11.22 11.27
N LYS A 38 -2.04 -11.06 12.23
CA LYS A 38 -0.63 -11.47 12.13
C LYS A 38 -0.46 -12.92 11.68
N LYS A 39 -1.40 -13.82 11.98
CA LYS A 39 -1.36 -15.22 11.53
C LYS A 39 -1.34 -15.36 10.00
N TYR A 40 -1.88 -14.39 9.27
CA TYR A 40 -1.91 -14.37 7.80
C TYR A 40 -0.70 -13.67 7.17
N VAL A 41 0.06 -12.88 7.94
CA VAL A 41 1.26 -12.17 7.45
C VAL A 41 2.32 -13.16 6.94
N LYS A 42 2.44 -14.34 7.57
CA LYS A 42 3.36 -15.39 7.06
C LYS A 42 2.98 -15.87 5.66
N ASN A 43 1.68 -16.01 5.38
CA ASN A 43 1.21 -16.43 4.05
C ASN A 43 1.49 -15.35 3.01
N PHE A 44 1.34 -14.08 3.39
CA PHE A 44 1.76 -12.97 2.55
C PHE A 44 3.25 -13.00 2.23
N LEU A 45 4.11 -13.09 3.24
CA LEU A 45 5.56 -13.13 3.03
C LEU A 45 5.97 -14.28 2.11
N LYS A 46 5.35 -15.46 2.29
CA LYS A 46 5.59 -16.63 1.43
C LYS A 46 5.11 -16.38 0.00
N TYR A 47 3.92 -15.81 -0.17
CA TYR A 47 3.38 -15.42 -1.48
C TYR A 47 4.32 -14.44 -2.17
N SER A 48 4.79 -13.41 -1.45
CA SER A 48 5.71 -12.42 -2.01
C SER A 48 7.05 -13.00 -2.41
N GLN A 49 7.61 -13.90 -1.59
CA GLN A 49 8.86 -14.60 -1.90
C GLN A 49 8.75 -15.51 -3.14
N ASN A 50 7.59 -16.16 -3.33
CA ASN A 50 7.36 -17.00 -4.50
C ASN A 50 7.25 -16.18 -5.78
N HIS A 51 6.50 -15.08 -5.75
CA HIS A 51 6.36 -14.20 -6.91
C HIS A 51 7.69 -13.54 -7.32
N GLY A 52 8.58 -13.25 -6.37
CA GLY A 52 9.95 -12.80 -6.65
C GLY A 52 10.79 -13.80 -7.48
N LYS A 53 10.33 -15.05 -7.66
CA LYS A 53 10.97 -16.06 -8.53
C LYS A 53 10.32 -16.15 -9.91
N GLU A 54 9.17 -15.53 -10.11
CA GLU A 54 8.34 -15.60 -11.34
C GLU A 54 8.58 -14.41 -12.28
N ILE A 55 9.65 -13.65 -12.05
CA ILE A 55 9.99 -12.39 -12.76
C ILE A 55 10.11 -12.58 -14.29
N ASN A 56 10.26 -13.80 -14.81
CA ASN A 56 10.31 -14.05 -16.26
C ASN A 56 8.95 -13.90 -17.00
N GLY A 57 7.86 -13.54 -16.32
CA GLY A 57 6.54 -13.25 -16.92
C GLY A 57 6.10 -11.78 -16.81
N THR A 58 7.07 -10.85 -16.75
CA THR A 58 7.09 -9.45 -16.27
C THR A 58 5.88 -8.50 -16.35
N ASP A 59 4.75 -8.85 -16.96
CA ASP A 59 3.62 -7.90 -17.11
C ASP A 59 2.46 -8.20 -16.14
N LYS A 60 2.42 -9.39 -15.57
CA LYS A 60 1.39 -9.77 -14.60
C LYS A 60 1.96 -9.60 -13.19
N PHE A 61 1.92 -8.35 -12.75
CA PHE A 61 1.94 -7.86 -11.37
C PHE A 61 1.36 -8.90 -10.38
N PHE A 62 1.68 -8.77 -9.08
CA PHE A 62 0.75 -9.18 -8.01
C PHE A 62 -0.58 -8.46 -8.24
N GLY A 63 -1.47 -8.94 -9.13
CA GLY A 63 -2.48 -8.13 -9.84
C GLY A 63 -3.21 -7.15 -8.95
N ALA A 64 -3.87 -6.12 -9.49
CA ALA A 64 -4.71 -5.25 -8.64
C ALA A 64 -5.71 -6.06 -7.75
N GLU A 65 -6.01 -7.29 -8.15
CA GLU A 65 -6.78 -8.30 -7.41
C GLU A 65 -6.06 -8.94 -6.19
N ASP A 66 -4.74 -8.78 -6.07
CA ASP A 66 -3.95 -9.19 -4.92
C ASP A 66 -4.04 -8.14 -3.83
N TYR A 67 -4.51 -8.57 -2.67
CA TYR A 67 -4.74 -7.77 -1.47
C TYR A 67 -3.57 -6.89 -0.99
N PHE A 68 -2.36 -7.14 -1.47
CA PHE A 68 -1.14 -6.41 -1.10
C PHE A 68 -0.62 -5.49 -2.19
N SER A 69 -1.33 -5.40 -3.31
CA SER A 69 -0.92 -4.62 -4.49
C SER A 69 -0.62 -3.17 -4.12
N TYR A 70 -1.47 -2.52 -3.31
CA TYR A 70 -1.29 -1.14 -2.84
C TYR A 70 -0.13 -0.98 -1.85
N VAL A 71 0.12 -1.95 -0.97
CA VAL A 71 1.23 -1.92 0.00
C VAL A 71 2.59 -1.88 -0.72
N LEU A 72 2.68 -2.54 -1.87
CA LEU A 72 3.90 -2.66 -2.66
C LEU A 72 3.96 -1.67 -3.82
N ARG A 73 3.21 -0.56 -3.78
CA ARG A 73 3.29 0.47 -4.82
C ARG A 73 4.48 1.40 -4.59
N PRO A 74 5.40 1.51 -5.56
CA PRO A 74 6.65 2.22 -5.33
C PRO A 74 6.51 3.70 -5.04
N LEU A 75 5.46 4.35 -5.55
CA LEU A 75 5.28 5.80 -5.46
C LEU A 75 4.43 6.25 -4.26
N TYR A 76 3.84 5.33 -3.50
CA TYR A 76 3.20 5.70 -2.24
C TYR A 76 4.26 6.02 -1.20
N MET A 77 4.09 7.17 -0.58
CA MET A 77 5.01 7.77 0.39
C MET A 77 4.33 7.99 1.74
N GLU A 78 3.00 7.91 1.79
CA GLU A 78 2.21 8.27 2.96
C GLU A 78 1.23 7.15 3.30
N VAL A 79 0.97 6.96 4.59
CA VAL A 79 -0.04 6.04 5.07
C VAL A 79 -0.71 6.60 6.33
N GLY A 80 -2.01 6.37 6.45
CA GLY A 80 -2.74 6.63 7.68
C GLY A 80 -3.80 5.56 7.88
N CYS A 81 -4.00 5.14 9.13
CA CYS A 81 -4.83 3.99 9.45
C CYS A 81 -5.86 4.34 10.52
N ALA A 82 -7.01 3.67 10.46
CA ALA A 82 -8.07 3.81 11.44
C ALA A 82 -8.63 2.45 11.80
N ASP A 83 -8.93 2.28 13.09
CA ASP A 83 -9.64 1.10 13.55
C ASP A 83 -11.12 1.16 13.14
N LEU A 84 -11.68 -0.01 12.86
CA LEU A 84 -13.11 -0.16 12.65
C LEU A 84 -13.83 -0.25 14.00
N PRO A 85 -15.04 0.33 14.14
CA PRO A 85 -15.85 0.22 15.36
C PRO A 85 -16.16 -1.23 15.76
N LYS A 86 -16.21 -2.13 14.77
CA LYS A 86 -16.39 -3.58 14.93
C LYS A 86 -15.62 -4.31 13.84
N PRO A 87 -15.16 -5.56 14.07
CA PRO A 87 -14.47 -6.34 13.05
C PRO A 87 -15.34 -6.50 11.80
N CYS A 88 -14.77 -6.26 10.62
CA CYS A 88 -15.48 -6.38 9.35
C CYS A 88 -15.05 -7.63 8.58
N LYS A 89 -16.02 -8.31 7.96
CA LYS A 89 -15.76 -9.47 7.10
C LYS A 89 -15.54 -8.99 5.68
N LEU A 90 -14.44 -9.41 5.09
CA LEU A 90 -14.08 -9.11 3.70
C LEU A 90 -14.02 -10.41 2.89
N GLU A 91 -14.58 -10.33 1.70
CA GLU A 91 -14.34 -11.29 0.63
C GLU A 91 -13.06 -10.85 -0.10
N ALA A 92 -11.92 -11.41 0.28
CA ALA A 92 -10.65 -11.17 -0.39
C ALA A 92 -9.99 -12.50 -0.72
N LYS A 93 -9.55 -12.67 -1.97
CA LYS A 93 -8.80 -13.85 -2.40
C LYS A 93 -7.32 -13.65 -2.06
N VAL A 94 -6.94 -13.93 -0.82
CA VAL A 94 -5.52 -13.91 -0.42
C VAL A 94 -4.99 -15.33 -0.42
N GLY A 95 -4.33 -15.75 -1.50
CA GLY A 95 -3.68 -17.06 -1.56
C GLY A 95 -4.59 -18.24 -1.17
N GLY A 96 -5.87 -18.19 -1.57
CA GLY A 96 -6.87 -19.22 -1.26
C GLY A 96 -7.61 -19.08 0.08
N ILE A 97 -7.33 -18.04 0.88
CA ILE A 97 -8.09 -17.74 2.09
C ILE A 97 -9.39 -17.03 1.70
N GLN A 98 -10.51 -17.50 2.23
CA GLN A 98 -11.83 -16.88 2.11
C GLN A 98 -12.28 -16.36 3.48
N ASN A 99 -13.14 -15.33 3.50
CA ASN A 99 -13.72 -14.76 4.72
C ASN A 99 -12.71 -14.20 5.72
N LEU A 100 -11.97 -13.16 5.32
CA LEU A 100 -11.04 -12.47 6.20
C LEU A 100 -11.81 -11.56 7.16
N THR A 101 -11.38 -11.51 8.41
CA THR A 101 -11.88 -10.54 9.39
C THR A 101 -10.80 -9.51 9.65
N VAL A 102 -11.15 -8.24 9.45
CA VAL A 102 -10.23 -7.10 9.61
C VAL A 102 -10.74 -6.17 10.70
N LYS A 103 -9.80 -5.48 11.35
CA LYS A 103 -10.09 -4.53 12.44
C LYS A 103 -9.52 -3.14 12.21
N THR A 104 -8.66 -2.99 11.21
CA THR A 104 -8.00 -1.72 10.87
C THR A 104 -8.00 -1.55 9.37
N LEU A 105 -8.25 -0.33 8.90
CA LEU A 105 -8.17 0.08 7.49
C LEU A 105 -7.08 1.14 7.37
N CYS A 106 -6.22 1.01 6.38
CA CYS A 106 -5.20 1.99 6.03
C CYS A 106 -5.47 2.56 4.64
N ILE A 107 -5.21 3.84 4.47
CA ILE A 107 -5.21 4.55 3.18
C ILE A 107 -3.79 4.99 2.88
N PHE A 108 -3.36 4.81 1.64
CA PHE A 108 -2.05 5.26 1.15
C PHE A 108 -2.16 6.56 0.37
N GLY A 109 -1.03 7.27 0.27
CA GLY A 109 -0.93 8.47 -0.54
C GLY A 109 0.46 8.68 -1.13
N PRO A 110 0.59 9.60 -2.08
CA PRO A 110 -0.51 10.34 -2.72
C PRO A 110 -1.35 9.44 -3.64
N TYR A 111 -2.62 9.82 -3.89
CA TYR A 111 -3.44 9.10 -4.88
C TYR A 111 -2.80 9.28 -6.26
N MET A 112 -2.43 8.16 -6.87
CA MET A 112 -1.94 8.11 -8.25
C MET A 112 -2.56 6.91 -8.92
N GLU A 113 -3.14 7.16 -10.09
CA GLU A 113 -3.58 6.08 -10.96
C GLU A 113 -2.38 5.17 -11.28
N PRO A 114 -2.60 3.84 -11.35
CA PRO A 114 -1.53 2.93 -11.76
C PRO A 114 -0.98 3.35 -13.12
N ALA A 115 0.31 3.67 -13.18
CA ALA A 115 1.01 3.83 -14.45
C ALA A 115 2.05 2.72 -14.60
N ASP A 116 2.27 2.25 -15.83
CA ASP A 116 3.29 1.23 -16.15
C ASP A 116 4.70 1.69 -15.72
N LEU A 117 4.91 3.01 -15.63
CA LEU A 117 6.16 3.64 -15.21
C LEU A 117 6.34 3.76 -13.69
N ASP A 118 5.37 3.34 -12.88
CA ASP A 118 5.47 3.38 -11.40
C ASP A 118 6.60 2.48 -10.88
N ARG A 119 7.06 1.52 -11.70
CA ARG A 119 8.01 0.47 -11.30
C ARG A 119 9.27 0.49 -12.15
N LEU A 120 10.35 0.99 -11.56
CA LEU A 120 11.70 0.87 -12.09
C LEU A 120 12.39 -0.35 -11.48
N TYR A 121 12.75 -1.33 -12.31
CA TYR A 121 13.59 -2.46 -11.90
C TYR A 121 15.05 -2.02 -11.81
N GLY A 122 15.73 -2.42 -10.74
CA GLY A 122 17.12 -2.02 -10.51
C GLY A 122 17.60 -2.32 -9.10
N LYS A 123 18.80 -1.81 -8.77
CA LYS A 123 19.33 -1.91 -7.41
C LYS A 123 18.44 -1.08 -6.46
N PRO A 124 18.20 -1.54 -5.22
CA PRO A 124 17.44 -0.76 -4.24
C PRO A 124 17.97 0.67 -4.12
N GLY A 125 17.07 1.66 -4.18
CA GLY A 125 17.44 3.08 -4.12
C GLY A 125 17.99 3.70 -5.41
N SER A 126 18.27 2.94 -6.48
CA SER A 126 18.86 3.52 -7.70
C SER A 126 17.89 4.37 -8.53
N GLY A 127 16.59 4.26 -8.27
CA GLY A 127 15.53 5.02 -8.95
C GLY A 127 14.96 6.19 -8.16
N CYS A 128 15.63 6.65 -7.09
CA CYS A 128 15.13 7.77 -6.29
C CYS A 128 15.31 9.10 -7.06
N VAL A 129 14.21 9.73 -7.46
CA VAL A 129 14.23 10.92 -8.31
C VAL A 129 14.83 12.14 -7.60
N TYR A 130 14.63 12.26 -6.28
CA TYR A 130 14.95 13.49 -5.52
C TYR A 130 15.55 13.26 -4.12
N GLY A 131 16.01 12.05 -3.79
CA GLY A 131 16.32 11.70 -2.40
C GLY A 131 17.49 10.75 -2.23
N LYS A 132 18.12 10.82 -1.05
CA LYS A 132 19.01 9.76 -0.56
C LYS A 132 18.16 8.52 -0.30
N ALA A 133 18.66 7.36 -0.69
CA ALA A 133 18.09 6.10 -0.26
C ALA A 133 18.57 5.76 1.16
N GLU A 134 17.68 5.31 2.01
CA GLU A 134 18.02 4.72 3.31
C GLU A 134 17.50 3.28 3.33
N ASN A 135 18.40 2.32 3.62
CA ASN A 135 18.08 0.88 3.62
C ASN A 135 17.40 0.40 2.31
N GLY A 136 17.71 1.04 1.18
CA GLY A 136 17.15 0.73 -0.13
C GLY A 136 15.80 1.38 -0.46
N LEU A 137 15.24 2.19 0.44
CA LEU A 137 14.00 2.95 0.25
C LEU A 137 14.28 4.42 -0.05
N CYS A 138 13.55 4.99 -1.00
CA CYS A 138 13.64 6.40 -1.35
C CYS A 138 12.96 7.27 -0.31
N LYS A 139 13.61 8.35 0.13
CA LYS A 139 12.97 9.37 0.98
C LYS A 139 12.15 10.33 0.14
N LYS A 140 11.04 10.80 0.70
CA LYS A 140 10.29 11.95 0.15
C LYS A 140 11.22 13.16 0.14
N ALA A 141 11.23 13.90 -0.96
CA ALA A 141 11.96 15.16 -1.00
C ALA A 141 11.21 16.18 -0.12
N ILE A 142 11.94 16.81 0.80
CA ILE A 142 11.44 18.01 1.48
C ILE A 142 11.66 19.13 0.48
N VAL A 143 10.59 19.58 -0.17
CA VAL A 143 10.63 20.86 -0.88
C VAL A 143 10.74 21.90 0.22
N LEU A 144 11.94 22.43 0.42
CA LEU A 144 12.13 23.65 1.19
C LEU A 144 11.41 24.73 0.37
N GLU A 145 10.22 25.13 0.81
CA GLU A 145 9.58 26.33 0.27
C GLU A 145 10.60 27.47 0.40
N ALA A 146 10.95 28.08 -0.73
CA ALA A 146 11.77 29.27 -0.72
C ALA A 146 11.00 30.33 0.07
N THR A 147 11.47 30.63 1.28
CA THR A 147 11.03 31.83 1.99
C THR A 147 11.46 33.02 1.14
N GLU A 148 10.51 33.68 0.50
CA GLU A 148 10.73 34.99 -0.09
C GLU A 148 11.15 35.96 1.04
N GLU A 149 12.34 36.55 0.90
CA GLU A 149 12.84 37.64 1.76
C GLU A 149 12.13 38.97 1.47
#